data_AF-X1TVX7-F1
#
_entry.id   AF-X1TVX7-F1
#
_cell.length_a   1.000
_cell.length_b   1.000
_cell.length_c   1.000
_cell.angle_alpha   90.00
_cell.angle_beta   90.00
_cell.angle_gamma   90.00
#
_symmetry.space_group_name_H-M   'P 1'
#
loop_
_entity.id
_entity.type
_entity.pdbx_description
1 polymer ?
#
loop_
_entity_poly.entity_id
_entity_poly.type
_entity_poly.pdbx_seq_one_letter_code
_entity_poly.pdbx_strand_id
1 'polypeptide(L)'
;NGVLKIPMQFIILFTGAMIFVFYQFVVPPLFFNSVETAKVKNSSYSEAYQELESKHNQVHMVKQDQIRDMLAAIETGSDSEINNAVQGVKNSQKSELVIKDEAIKLIRNANPDADTNDTDYIFLNFVIDYLPAGLIGLILAAILSASMSSTSAELNALAAISVIDIYKRIFKKNGSDRQYLFVSKLATVFWGLYAITFALFANYLGSLVEAVNILGSLFYGTILGIFLVGFFFKKIGGHATFIAAIFTELTVLA
;
A
#
# COMPACT_ATOMS: atom_id res chain seq x y z
N ASN A 1 -6.25 23.16 3.24
CA ASN A 1 -5.98 21.71 3.20
C ASN A 1 -4.90 21.20 4.16
N GLY A 2 -3.85 21.97 4.51
CA GLY A 2 -2.83 21.49 5.48
C GLY A 2 -3.34 21.23 6.90
N VAL A 3 -4.30 22.05 7.37
CA VAL A 3 -4.88 21.98 8.72
C VAL A 3 -5.52 20.64 9.05
N LEU A 4 -6.12 19.96 8.06
CA LEU A 4 -6.75 18.63 8.25
C LEU A 4 -5.82 17.48 7.87
N LYS A 5 -4.88 17.70 6.93
CA LYS A 5 -3.96 16.66 6.46
C LYS A 5 -2.94 16.25 7.53
N ILE A 6 -2.38 17.20 8.27
CA ILE A 6 -1.36 16.92 9.28
C ILE A 6 -1.93 16.07 10.43
N PRO A 7 -3.10 16.42 11.04
CA PRO A 7 -3.73 15.56 12.05
C PRO A 7 -4.11 14.17 11.51
N MET A 8 -4.60 14.09 10.27
CA MET A 8 -4.96 12.81 9.65
C MET A 8 -3.75 11.88 9.51
N GLN A 9 -2.62 12.41 9.02
CA GLN A 9 -1.38 11.63 8.90
C GLN A 9 -0.89 11.14 10.26
N PHE A 10 -0.99 11.98 11.30
CA PHE A 10 -0.67 11.57 12.66
C PHE A 10 -1.56 10.43 13.15
N ILE A 11 -2.88 10.50 12.90
CA ILE A 11 -3.82 9.43 13.29
C ILE A 11 -3.49 8.12 12.57
N ILE A 12 -3.17 8.17 11.28
CA ILE A 12 -2.79 6.98 10.49
C ILE A 12 -1.51 6.36 11.07
N LEU A 13 -0.47 7.18 11.30
CA LEU A 13 0.79 6.72 11.89
C LEU A 13 0.57 6.14 13.30
N PHE A 14 -0.21 6.84 14.13
CA PHE A 14 -0.54 6.41 15.47
C PHE A 14 -1.29 5.06 15.47
N THR A 15 -2.25 4.89 14.56
CA THR A 15 -2.98 3.62 14.39
C THR A 15 -2.02 2.49 14.01
N GLY A 16 -1.12 2.73 13.06
CA GLY A 16 -0.08 1.76 12.69
C GLY A 16 0.85 1.40 13.85
N ALA A 17 1.31 2.40 14.60
CA ALA A 17 2.12 2.19 15.81
C ALA A 17 1.36 1.40 16.88
N MET A 18 0.07 1.69 17.09
CA MET A 18 -0.77 0.96 18.04
C MET A 18 -0.98 -0.49 17.63
N ILE A 19 -1.21 -0.77 16.34
CA ILE A 19 -1.32 -2.14 15.83
C ILE A 19 0.01 -2.89 15.95
N PHE A 20 1.14 -2.21 15.67
CA PHE A 20 2.47 -2.78 15.88
C PHE A 20 2.70 -3.14 17.36
N VAL A 21 2.38 -2.25 18.29
CA VAL A 21 2.47 -2.51 19.73
C VAL A 21 1.49 -3.61 20.15
N PHE A 22 0.29 -3.65 19.58
CA PHE A 22 -0.69 -4.70 19.86
C PHE A 22 -0.15 -6.08 19.51
N TYR A 23 0.37 -6.27 18.29
CA TYR A 23 0.99 -7.51 17.85
C TYR A 23 2.34 -7.79 18.51
N GLN A 24 2.82 -6.90 19.39
CA GLN A 24 3.94 -7.21 20.24
C GLN A 24 3.57 -8.09 21.43
N PHE A 25 2.29 -8.08 21.83
CA PHE A 25 1.75 -8.80 22.99
C PHE A 25 0.64 -9.80 22.64
N VAL A 26 0.21 -9.83 21.39
CA VAL A 26 -0.74 -10.79 20.85
C VAL A 26 -0.09 -11.49 19.68
N VAL A 27 -0.15 -12.83 19.66
CA VAL A 27 0.48 -13.64 18.60
C VAL A 27 -0.21 -13.33 17.26
N PRO A 28 0.48 -12.72 16.29
CA PRO A 28 -0.08 -12.53 14.97
C PRO A 28 -0.11 -13.86 14.21
N PRO A 29 -0.99 -14.03 13.22
CA PRO A 29 -0.88 -15.14 12.28
C PRO A 29 0.51 -15.11 11.60
N LEU A 30 1.03 -16.30 11.25
CA LEU A 30 2.32 -16.43 10.56
C LEU A 30 2.32 -15.69 9.21
N PHE A 31 1.18 -15.68 8.52
CA PHE A 31 0.96 -14.95 7.29
C PHE A 31 -0.46 -14.35 7.28
N PHE A 32 -0.59 -13.06 7.04
CA PHE A 32 -1.84 -12.31 7.20
C PHE A 32 -2.85 -12.53 6.07
N ASN A 33 -2.40 -12.94 4.88
CA ASN A 33 -3.30 -13.24 3.77
C ASN A 33 -4.00 -14.60 3.98
N SER A 34 -5.25 -14.55 4.45
CA SER A 34 -6.06 -15.74 4.75
C SER A 34 -6.35 -16.62 3.54
N VAL A 35 -6.35 -16.06 2.33
CA VAL A 35 -6.61 -16.80 1.08
C VAL A 35 -5.43 -17.72 0.75
N GLU A 36 -4.21 -17.21 0.81
CA GLU A 36 -3.02 -18.02 0.53
C GLU A 36 -2.75 -19.04 1.63
N THR A 37 -2.98 -18.69 2.90
CA THR A 37 -2.86 -19.66 3.99
C THR A 37 -3.89 -20.80 3.88
N ALA A 38 -5.13 -20.50 3.47
CA ALA A 38 -6.13 -21.52 3.21
C ALA A 38 -5.74 -22.46 2.05
N LYS A 39 -5.15 -21.93 0.97
CA LYS A 39 -4.66 -22.76 -0.14
C LYS A 39 -3.54 -23.70 0.30
N VAL A 40 -2.58 -23.21 1.07
CA VAL A 40 -1.48 -24.03 1.59
C VAL A 40 -1.98 -25.12 2.54
N LYS A 41 -2.89 -24.79 3.46
CA LYS A 41 -3.48 -25.75 4.40
C LYS A 41 -4.31 -26.82 3.71
N ASN A 42 -4.79 -26.56 2.50
CA ASN A 42 -5.51 -27.53 1.66
C ASN A 42 -4.60 -28.28 0.67
N SER A 43 -3.29 -28.07 0.73
CA SER A 43 -2.29 -28.70 -0.16
C SER A 43 -1.53 -29.84 0.54
N SER A 44 -0.63 -30.50 -0.20
CA SER A 44 0.31 -31.49 0.36
C SER A 44 1.27 -30.91 1.40
N TYR A 45 1.38 -29.58 1.51
CA TYR A 45 2.27 -28.89 2.46
C TYR A 45 1.59 -28.50 3.77
N SER A 46 0.35 -28.96 4.02
CA SER A 46 -0.42 -28.60 5.22
C SER A 46 0.32 -28.89 6.53
N GLU A 47 0.89 -30.09 6.70
CA GLU A 47 1.59 -30.47 7.93
C GLU A 47 2.81 -29.59 8.18
N ALA A 48 3.62 -29.37 7.15
CA ALA A 48 4.81 -28.52 7.23
C ALA A 48 4.45 -27.05 7.53
N TYR A 49 3.33 -26.54 6.99
CA TYR A 49 2.86 -25.19 7.34
C TYR A 49 2.38 -25.10 8.79
N GLN A 50 1.65 -26.11 9.28
CA GLN A 50 1.19 -26.16 10.68
C GLN A 50 2.37 -26.26 11.67
N GLU A 51 3.44 -26.98 11.29
CA GLU A 51 4.68 -27.02 12.07
C GLU A 51 5.31 -25.63 12.19
N LEU A 52 5.38 -24.88 11.08
CA LEU A 52 5.86 -23.50 11.07
C LEU A 52 4.97 -22.57 11.91
N GLU A 53 3.64 -22.73 11.85
CA GLU A 53 2.71 -21.97 12.72
C GLU A 53 2.97 -22.26 14.20
N SER A 54 3.17 -23.52 14.57
CA SER A 54 3.51 -23.88 15.95
C SER A 54 4.84 -23.28 16.40
N LYS A 55 5.87 -23.35 15.54
CA LYS A 55 7.20 -22.78 15.81
C LYS A 55 7.13 -21.25 15.95
N HIS A 56 6.37 -20.59 15.07
CA HIS A 56 6.11 -19.15 15.13
C HIS A 56 5.47 -18.76 16.46
N ASN A 57 4.41 -19.47 16.88
CA ASN A 57 3.72 -19.20 18.14
C ASN A 57 4.67 -19.33 19.35
N GLN A 58 5.52 -20.37 19.35
CA GLN A 58 6.50 -20.58 20.43
C GLN A 58 7.55 -19.46 20.48
N VAL A 59 8.15 -19.12 19.34
CA VAL A 59 9.15 -18.04 19.27
C VAL A 59 8.52 -16.70 19.66
N HIS A 60 7.27 -16.46 19.25
CA HIS A 60 6.55 -15.24 19.61
C HIS A 60 6.29 -15.15 21.12
N MET A 61 5.90 -16.24 21.77
CA MET A 61 5.73 -16.28 23.23
C MET A 61 7.06 -15.97 23.95
N VAL A 62 8.18 -16.55 23.50
CA VAL A 62 9.51 -16.23 24.03
C VAL A 62 9.84 -14.74 23.84
N LYS A 63 9.54 -14.19 22.66
CA LYS A 63 9.73 -12.77 22.38
C LYS A 63 8.90 -11.88 23.32
N GLN A 64 7.66 -12.26 23.62
CA GLN A 64 6.79 -11.52 24.55
C GLN A 64 7.41 -11.45 25.95
N ASP A 65 7.91 -12.56 26.46
CA ASP A 65 8.56 -12.60 27.78
C ASP A 65 9.85 -11.78 27.77
N GLN A 66 10.68 -11.90 26.74
CA GLN A 66 11.88 -11.06 26.59
C GLN A 66 11.60 -9.56 26.51
N ILE A 67 10.43 -9.17 25.99
CA ILE A 67 10.03 -7.76 25.97
C ILE A 67 9.58 -7.29 27.34
N ARG A 68 8.90 -8.13 28.11
CA ARG A 68 8.60 -7.83 29.52
C ARG A 68 9.89 -7.66 30.31
N ASP A 69 10.85 -8.55 30.11
CA ASP A 69 12.18 -8.46 30.74
C ASP A 69 12.93 -7.19 30.29
N MET A 70 12.86 -6.84 29.01
CA MET A 70 13.44 -5.61 28.48
C MET A 70 12.81 -4.36 29.09
N LEU A 71 11.48 -4.33 29.25
CA LEU A 71 10.78 -3.21 29.88
C LEU A 71 11.19 -3.08 31.36
N ALA A 72 11.28 -4.19 32.09
CA ALA A 72 11.75 -4.19 33.48
C ALA A 72 13.22 -3.72 33.59
N ALA A 73 14.08 -4.15 32.67
CA ALA A 73 15.47 -3.72 32.61
C ALA A 73 15.60 -2.22 32.28
N ILE A 74 14.73 -1.65 31.44
CA ILE A 74 14.71 -0.21 31.14
C ILE A 74 14.31 0.62 32.36
N GLU A 75 13.42 0.11 33.21
CA GLU A 75 12.95 0.82 34.40
C GLU A 75 13.98 0.83 35.55
N THR A 76 14.65 -0.29 35.80
CA THR A 76 15.48 -0.46 37.00
C THR A 76 16.88 -1.03 36.77
N GLY A 77 17.19 -1.44 35.54
CA GLY A 77 18.42 -2.17 35.21
C GLY A 77 19.62 -1.27 34.86
N SER A 78 20.78 -1.91 34.81
CA SER A 78 22.01 -1.31 34.28
C SER A 78 22.04 -1.34 32.74
N ASP A 79 22.88 -0.48 32.13
CA ASP A 79 23.06 -0.46 30.66
C ASP A 79 23.41 -1.84 30.08
N SER A 80 24.13 -2.68 30.85
CA SER A 80 24.47 -4.06 30.44
C SER A 80 23.24 -4.97 30.39
N GLU A 81 22.36 -4.88 31.38
CA GLU A 81 21.11 -5.66 31.45
C GLU A 81 20.15 -5.24 30.35
N ILE A 82 20.02 -3.93 30.10
CA ILE A 82 19.24 -3.39 28.99
C ILE A 82 19.76 -3.93 27.66
N ASN A 83 21.07 -3.89 27.42
CA ASN A 83 21.66 -4.38 26.17
C ASN A 83 21.45 -5.89 25.97
N ASN A 84 21.55 -6.69 27.05
CA ASN A 84 21.29 -8.12 26.99
C ASN A 84 19.81 -8.42 26.68
N ALA A 85 18.88 -7.72 27.32
CA ALA A 85 17.45 -7.88 27.07
C ALA A 85 17.07 -7.47 25.64
N VAL A 86 17.59 -6.33 25.16
CA VAL A 86 17.43 -5.86 23.77
C VAL A 86 17.98 -6.90 22.79
N GLN A 87 19.12 -7.53 23.09
CA GLN A 87 19.69 -8.57 22.22
C GLN A 87 18.82 -9.83 22.19
N GLY A 88 18.21 -10.22 23.31
CA GLY A 88 17.23 -11.30 23.38
C GLY A 88 16.06 -11.07 22.42
N VAL A 89 15.43 -9.90 22.51
CA VAL A 89 14.32 -9.50 21.62
C VAL A 89 14.74 -9.51 20.15
N LYS A 90 15.91 -8.95 19.82
CA LYS A 90 16.45 -8.96 18.45
C LYS A 90 16.67 -10.38 17.91
N ASN A 91 17.12 -11.31 18.73
CA ASN A 91 17.36 -12.69 18.32
C ASN A 91 16.04 -13.42 18.03
N SER A 92 15.02 -13.23 18.86
CA SER A 92 13.69 -13.80 18.63
C SER A 92 13.01 -13.18 17.41
N GLN A 93 13.13 -11.86 17.22
CA GLN A 93 12.66 -11.20 16.01
C GLN A 93 13.34 -11.73 14.73
N LYS A 94 14.65 -11.97 14.75
CA LYS A 94 15.36 -12.62 13.64
C LYS A 94 14.82 -14.04 13.38
N SER A 95 14.52 -14.78 14.43
CA SER A 95 13.98 -16.14 14.32
C SER A 95 12.57 -16.13 13.71
N GLU A 96 11.71 -15.19 14.09
CA GLU A 96 10.40 -14.99 13.43
C GLU A 96 10.55 -14.67 11.93
N LEU A 97 11.49 -13.80 11.56
CA LEU A 97 11.73 -13.47 10.14
C LEU A 97 12.15 -14.70 9.33
N VAL A 98 13.01 -15.55 9.88
CA VAL A 98 13.42 -16.80 9.23
C VAL A 98 12.21 -17.74 9.05
N ILE A 99 11.36 -17.87 10.06
CA ILE A 99 10.13 -18.71 9.98
C ILE A 99 9.17 -18.13 8.93
N LYS A 100 9.01 -16.79 8.88
CA LYS A 100 8.20 -16.12 7.87
C LYS A 100 8.74 -16.38 6.46
N ASP A 101 10.06 -16.31 6.26
CA ASP A 101 10.68 -16.61 4.97
C ASP A 101 10.48 -18.09 4.55
N GLU A 102 10.56 -19.02 5.50
CA GLU A 102 10.24 -20.44 5.27
C GLU A 102 8.78 -20.64 4.88
N ALA A 103 7.86 -19.95 5.57
CA ALA A 103 6.43 -19.98 5.26
C ALA A 103 6.14 -19.44 3.86
N ILE A 104 6.76 -18.31 3.48
CA ILE A 104 6.62 -17.71 2.14
C ILE A 104 7.10 -18.69 1.05
N LYS A 105 8.23 -19.37 1.25
CA LYS A 105 8.73 -20.38 0.30
C LYS A 105 7.74 -21.52 0.14
N LEU A 106 7.17 -21.99 1.24
CA LEU A 106 6.21 -23.07 1.25
C LEU A 106 4.87 -22.67 0.58
N ILE A 107 4.41 -21.43 0.82
CA ILE A 107 3.28 -20.83 0.11
C ILE A 107 3.54 -20.81 -1.41
N ARG A 108 4.71 -20.35 -1.83
CA ARG A 108 5.08 -20.31 -3.26
C ARG A 108 5.18 -21.69 -3.89
N ASN A 109 5.63 -22.70 -3.14
CA ASN A 109 5.67 -24.08 -3.63
C ASN A 109 4.26 -24.67 -3.82
N ALA A 110 3.32 -24.33 -2.95
CA ALA A 110 1.92 -24.76 -3.06
C ALA A 110 1.16 -23.99 -4.17
N ASN A 111 1.48 -22.71 -4.35
CA ASN A 111 0.89 -21.83 -5.36
C ASN A 111 1.97 -20.91 -5.95
N PRO A 112 2.52 -21.20 -7.14
CA PRO A 112 3.56 -20.38 -7.78
C PRO A 112 3.14 -18.93 -8.04
N ASP A 113 1.84 -18.69 -8.23
CA ASP A 113 1.24 -17.37 -8.45
C ASP A 113 0.77 -16.71 -7.13
N ALA A 114 1.18 -17.22 -5.97
CA ALA A 114 0.79 -16.66 -4.69
C ALA A 114 1.33 -15.23 -4.50
N ASP A 115 0.48 -14.35 -3.99
CA ASP A 115 0.91 -13.06 -3.46
C ASP A 115 1.65 -13.27 -2.14
N THR A 116 2.96 -13.13 -2.18
CA THR A 116 3.84 -13.31 -1.01
C THR A 116 3.99 -12.04 -0.16
N ASN A 117 3.38 -10.92 -0.55
CA ASN A 117 3.37 -9.69 0.23
C ASN A 117 2.05 -9.55 1.01
N ASP A 118 2.08 -9.85 2.31
CA ASP A 118 0.90 -9.79 3.17
C ASP A 118 0.75 -8.49 3.97
N THR A 119 1.60 -7.49 3.71
CA THR A 119 1.66 -6.24 4.49
C THR A 119 0.33 -5.50 4.48
N ASP A 120 -0.37 -5.49 3.33
CA ASP A 120 -1.65 -4.79 3.16
C ASP A 120 -2.80 -5.46 3.94
N TYR A 121 -2.62 -6.71 4.39
CA TYR A 121 -3.63 -7.49 5.11
C TYR A 121 -3.55 -7.32 6.63
N ILE A 122 -2.47 -6.73 7.17
CA ILE A 122 -2.27 -6.58 8.63
C ILE A 122 -3.42 -5.81 9.28
N PHE A 123 -3.77 -4.65 8.70
CA PHE A 123 -4.85 -3.80 9.22
C PHE A 123 -6.22 -4.49 9.10
N LEU A 124 -6.49 -5.13 7.96
CA LEU A 124 -7.76 -5.82 7.72
C LEU A 124 -7.93 -7.00 8.67
N ASN A 125 -6.87 -7.79 8.88
CA ASN A 125 -6.87 -8.89 9.83
C ASN A 125 -7.15 -8.39 11.25
N PHE A 126 -6.51 -7.29 11.68
CA PHE A 126 -6.79 -6.70 13.00
C PHE A 126 -8.26 -6.30 13.15
N VAL A 127 -8.82 -5.64 12.13
CA VAL A 127 -10.22 -5.21 12.12
C VAL A 127 -11.16 -6.41 12.21
N ILE A 128 -10.91 -7.47 11.44
CA ILE A 128 -11.81 -8.64 11.38
C ILE A 128 -11.75 -9.46 12.67
N ASP A 129 -10.56 -9.68 13.22
CA ASP A 129 -10.37 -10.65 14.30
C ASP A 129 -10.57 -10.05 15.70
N TYR A 130 -10.39 -8.73 15.87
CA TYR A 130 -10.37 -8.09 17.19
C TYR A 130 -11.46 -7.02 17.42
N LEU A 131 -12.21 -6.61 16.40
CA LEU A 131 -13.29 -5.63 16.56
C LEU A 131 -14.68 -6.29 16.62
N PRO A 132 -15.65 -5.67 17.31
CA PRO A 132 -17.02 -6.21 17.36
C PRO A 132 -17.70 -6.13 15.99
N ALA A 133 -18.56 -7.09 15.68
CA ALA A 133 -19.20 -7.26 14.37
C ALA A 133 -19.85 -5.97 13.79
N GLY A 134 -20.48 -5.14 14.64
CA GLY A 134 -21.06 -3.87 14.19
C GLY A 134 -20.02 -2.85 13.71
N LEU A 135 -18.84 -2.82 14.35
CA LEU A 135 -17.74 -1.92 13.98
C LEU A 135 -17.00 -2.41 12.74
N ILE A 136 -16.87 -3.73 12.56
CA ILE A 136 -16.32 -4.35 11.34
C ILE A 136 -17.10 -3.85 10.12
N GLY A 137 -18.44 -3.99 10.16
CA GLY A 137 -19.30 -3.55 9.06
C GLY A 137 -19.20 -2.05 8.78
N LEU A 138 -19.11 -1.23 9.83
CA LEU A 138 -18.93 0.22 9.69
C LEU A 138 -17.60 0.59 9.04
N ILE A 139 -16.50 -0.03 9.45
CA ILE A 139 -15.17 0.22 8.88
C ILE A 139 -15.12 -0.21 7.42
N LEU A 140 -15.63 -1.40 7.09
CA LEU A 140 -15.70 -1.88 5.71
C LEU A 140 -16.54 -0.94 4.84
N ALA A 141 -17.70 -0.48 5.32
CA ALA A 141 -18.52 0.49 4.61
C ALA A 141 -17.78 1.83 4.40
N ALA A 142 -17.05 2.31 5.40
CA ALA A 142 -16.26 3.53 5.30
C ALA A 142 -15.10 3.41 4.29
N ILE A 143 -14.39 2.28 4.29
CA ILE A 143 -13.31 1.98 3.33
C ILE A 143 -13.87 1.96 1.90
N LEU A 144 -14.97 1.23 1.68
CA LEU A 144 -15.62 1.16 0.38
C LEU A 144 -16.11 2.54 -0.08
N SER A 145 -16.75 3.30 0.81
CA SER A 145 -17.22 4.65 0.50
C SER A 145 -16.07 5.60 0.17
N ALA A 146 -14.96 5.53 0.89
CA ALA A 146 -13.78 6.35 0.64
C ALA A 146 -13.12 5.98 -0.71
N SER A 147 -12.97 4.68 -0.98
CA SER A 147 -12.43 4.16 -2.25
C SER A 147 -13.30 4.61 -3.43
N MET A 148 -14.62 4.41 -3.36
CA MET A 148 -15.56 4.83 -4.41
C MET A 148 -15.50 6.34 -4.67
N SER A 149 -15.36 7.15 -3.63
CA SER A 149 -15.25 8.61 -3.76
C SER A 149 -13.97 9.02 -4.52
N SER A 150 -12.81 8.44 -4.17
CA SER A 150 -11.54 8.72 -4.88
C SER A 150 -11.60 8.26 -6.33
N THR A 151 -12.00 7.01 -6.56
CA THR A 151 -12.06 6.44 -7.92
C THR A 151 -13.05 7.20 -8.80
N SER A 152 -14.20 7.64 -8.27
CA SER A 152 -15.14 8.46 -9.02
C SER A 152 -14.54 9.81 -9.42
N ALA A 153 -13.77 10.45 -8.54
CA ALA A 153 -13.12 11.72 -8.83
C ALA A 153 -12.03 11.56 -9.90
N GLU A 154 -11.21 10.52 -9.81
CA GLU A 154 -10.14 10.20 -10.76
C GLU A 154 -10.69 9.86 -12.16
N LEU A 155 -11.68 8.98 -12.25
CA LEU A 155 -12.33 8.63 -13.52
C LEU A 155 -12.99 9.85 -14.18
N ASN A 156 -13.60 10.73 -13.38
CA ASN A 156 -14.19 11.96 -13.89
C ASN A 156 -13.11 12.94 -14.41
N ALA A 157 -11.98 13.06 -13.71
CA ALA A 157 -10.86 13.88 -14.16
C ALA A 157 -10.24 13.35 -15.47
N LEU A 158 -9.99 12.05 -15.57
CA LEU A 158 -9.47 11.40 -16.78
C LEU A 158 -10.41 11.56 -17.97
N ALA A 159 -11.73 11.40 -17.76
CA ALA A 159 -12.74 11.64 -18.77
C ALA A 159 -12.75 13.10 -19.23
N ALA A 160 -12.69 14.05 -18.28
CA ALA A 160 -12.66 15.48 -18.60
C ALA A 160 -11.43 15.87 -19.42
N ILE A 161 -10.23 15.41 -19.04
CA ILE A 161 -8.98 15.64 -19.79
C ILE A 161 -9.10 15.04 -21.20
N SER A 162 -9.58 13.81 -21.31
CA SER A 162 -9.77 13.14 -22.61
C SER A 162 -10.72 13.90 -23.53
N VAL A 163 -11.79 14.48 -22.98
CA VAL A 163 -12.80 15.19 -23.78
C VAL A 163 -12.35 16.61 -24.11
N ILE A 164 -11.83 17.36 -23.14
CA ILE A 164 -11.54 18.78 -23.30
C ILE A 164 -10.19 18.97 -24.01
N ASP A 165 -9.16 18.28 -23.54
CA ASP A 165 -7.79 18.52 -24.00
C ASP A 165 -7.45 17.76 -25.27
N ILE A 166 -8.09 16.60 -25.51
CA ILE A 166 -7.86 15.78 -26.70
C ILE A 166 -9.03 15.93 -27.69
N TYR A 167 -10.23 15.45 -27.32
CA TYR A 167 -11.34 15.37 -28.28
C TYR A 167 -11.80 16.74 -28.81
N LYS A 168 -12.08 17.69 -27.91
CA LYS A 168 -12.52 19.05 -28.27
C LYS A 168 -11.40 19.84 -28.95
N ARG A 169 -10.17 19.77 -28.43
CA ARG A 169 -9.05 20.56 -28.96
C ARG A 169 -8.56 20.09 -30.33
N ILE A 170 -8.51 18.77 -30.57
CA ILE A 170 -7.89 18.17 -31.76
C ILE A 170 -8.94 17.76 -32.80
N PHE A 171 -9.99 17.04 -32.39
CA PHE A 171 -10.92 16.42 -33.34
C PHE A 171 -12.13 17.29 -33.66
N LYS A 172 -12.75 17.90 -32.65
CA LYS A 172 -14.03 18.61 -32.84
C LYS A 172 -14.16 19.84 -31.94
N LYS A 173 -13.63 20.97 -32.41
CA LYS A 173 -13.60 22.26 -31.70
C LYS A 173 -14.98 22.87 -31.46
N ASN A 174 -15.92 22.67 -32.38
CA ASN A 174 -17.27 23.26 -32.35
C ASN A 174 -18.39 22.20 -32.18
N GLY A 175 -18.14 21.16 -31.39
CA GLY A 175 -19.19 20.22 -30.98
C GLY A 175 -20.21 20.85 -30.04
N SER A 176 -21.42 20.28 -30.00
CA SER A 176 -22.45 20.67 -29.03
C SER A 176 -22.18 20.08 -27.64
N ASP A 177 -22.67 20.72 -26.58
CA ASP A 177 -22.51 20.22 -25.20
C ASP A 177 -23.07 18.81 -25.00
N ARG A 178 -24.16 18.48 -25.70
CA ARG A 178 -24.74 17.13 -25.68
C ARG A 178 -23.78 16.08 -26.26
N GLN A 179 -23.01 16.44 -27.28
CA GLN A 179 -21.99 15.56 -27.85
C GLN A 179 -20.80 15.41 -26.90
N TYR A 180 -20.31 16.50 -26.31
CA TYR A 180 -19.22 16.42 -25.33
C TYR A 180 -19.61 15.60 -24.10
N LEU A 181 -20.84 15.74 -23.60
CA LEU A 181 -21.35 14.94 -22.50
C LEU A 181 -21.41 13.45 -22.87
N PHE A 182 -21.88 13.12 -24.07
CA PHE A 182 -21.93 11.73 -24.52
C PHE A 182 -20.52 11.11 -24.64
N VAL A 183 -19.58 11.85 -25.24
CA VAL A 183 -18.17 11.42 -25.35
C VAL A 183 -17.52 11.30 -23.97
N SER A 184 -17.85 12.20 -23.04
CA SER A 184 -17.37 12.12 -21.64
C SER A 184 -17.84 10.86 -20.94
N LYS A 185 -19.12 10.49 -21.08
CA LYS A 185 -19.63 9.22 -20.53
C LYS A 185 -18.93 8.00 -21.12
N LEU A 186 -18.66 8.00 -22.43
CA LEU A 186 -17.90 6.93 -23.08
C LEU A 186 -16.45 6.86 -22.57
N ALA A 187 -15.80 8.01 -22.41
CA ALA A 187 -14.46 8.08 -21.85
C ALA A 187 -14.42 7.57 -20.40
N THR A 188 -15.41 7.89 -19.57
CA THR A 188 -15.52 7.35 -18.21
C THR A 188 -15.63 5.82 -18.21
N VAL A 189 -16.46 5.24 -19.07
CA VAL A 189 -16.59 3.77 -19.18
C VAL A 189 -15.28 3.15 -19.66
N PHE A 190 -14.62 3.74 -20.65
CA PHE A 190 -13.33 3.29 -21.16
C PHE A 190 -12.27 3.26 -20.04
N TRP A 191 -12.09 4.37 -19.32
CA TRP A 191 -11.13 4.44 -18.22
C TRP A 191 -11.49 3.51 -17.06
N GLY A 192 -12.77 3.31 -16.77
CA GLY A 192 -13.23 2.33 -15.78
C GLY A 192 -12.84 0.90 -16.17
N LEU A 193 -13.08 0.50 -17.42
CA LEU A 193 -12.69 -0.81 -17.92
C LEU A 193 -11.16 -1.00 -17.94
N TYR A 194 -10.43 0.04 -18.34
CA TYR A 194 -8.97 0.07 -18.29
C TYR A 194 -8.46 -0.12 -16.85
N ALA A 195 -9.03 0.61 -15.88
CA ALA A 195 -8.67 0.50 -14.48
C ALA A 195 -8.95 -0.91 -13.91
N ILE A 196 -10.11 -1.50 -14.24
CA ILE A 196 -10.43 -2.89 -13.84
C ILE A 196 -9.42 -3.87 -14.43
N THR A 197 -9.08 -3.72 -15.71
CA THR A 197 -8.10 -4.59 -16.38
C THR A 197 -6.74 -4.45 -15.71
N PHE A 198 -6.29 -3.23 -15.42
CA PHE A 198 -5.03 -2.98 -14.72
C PHE A 198 -5.03 -3.57 -13.30
N ALA A 199 -6.14 -3.44 -12.56
CA ALA A 199 -6.27 -3.97 -11.21
C ALA A 199 -6.08 -5.50 -11.14
N LEU A 200 -6.46 -6.24 -12.20
CA LEU A 200 -6.22 -7.69 -12.27
C LEU A 200 -4.73 -8.06 -12.31
N PHE A 201 -3.88 -7.16 -12.79
CA PHE A 201 -2.42 -7.36 -12.85
C PHE A 201 -1.67 -6.63 -11.72
N ALA A 202 -2.37 -5.85 -10.88
CA ALA A 202 -1.73 -5.03 -9.85
C ALA A 202 -1.05 -5.88 -8.75
N ASN A 203 -1.51 -7.12 -8.54
CA ASN A 203 -0.94 -8.04 -7.54
C ASN A 203 0.54 -8.38 -7.78
N TYR A 204 1.06 -8.15 -9.00
CA TYR A 204 2.47 -8.39 -9.32
C TYR A 204 3.41 -7.22 -8.93
N LEU A 205 2.86 -6.08 -8.48
CA LEU A 205 3.64 -4.84 -8.26
C LEU A 205 4.25 -4.72 -6.86
N GLY A 206 4.15 -5.75 -6.01
CA GLY A 206 4.64 -5.70 -4.63
C GLY A 206 3.76 -4.81 -3.76
N SER A 207 4.35 -3.97 -2.90
CA SER A 207 3.58 -3.02 -2.10
C SER A 207 2.95 -1.96 -3.00
N LEU A 208 1.62 -1.84 -2.97
CA LEU A 208 0.90 -0.85 -3.80
C LEU A 208 1.35 0.58 -3.50
N VAL A 209 1.66 0.88 -2.24
CA VAL A 209 2.19 2.19 -1.83
C VAL A 209 3.55 2.46 -2.46
N GLU A 210 4.41 1.44 -2.51
CA GLU A 210 5.72 1.54 -3.15
C GLU A 210 5.59 1.73 -4.67
N ALA A 211 4.74 0.93 -5.32
CA ALA A 211 4.49 1.04 -6.76
C ALA A 211 3.98 2.43 -7.16
N VAL A 212 3.04 3.00 -6.41
CA VAL A 212 2.54 4.36 -6.64
C VAL A 212 3.63 5.41 -6.44
N ASN A 213 4.51 5.24 -5.45
CA ASN A 213 5.62 6.16 -5.22
C ASN A 213 6.66 6.10 -6.34
N ILE A 214 6.97 4.90 -6.86
CA ILE A 214 7.86 4.73 -8.02
C ILE A 214 7.26 5.41 -9.25
N LEU A 215 5.99 5.13 -9.56
CA LEU A 215 5.34 5.78 -10.71
C LEU A 215 5.27 7.30 -10.55
N GLY A 216 4.96 7.78 -9.35
CA GLY A 216 4.92 9.21 -9.05
C GLY A 216 6.28 9.89 -9.20
N SER A 217 7.35 9.27 -8.71
CA SER A 217 8.70 9.86 -8.73
C SER A 217 9.22 10.09 -10.15
N LEU A 218 8.82 9.26 -11.13
CA LEU A 218 9.16 9.44 -12.54
C LEU A 218 8.63 10.77 -13.09
N PHE A 219 7.36 11.09 -12.85
CA PHE A 219 6.70 12.24 -13.49
C PHE A 219 6.72 13.52 -12.65
N TYR A 220 6.76 13.43 -11.32
CA TYR A 220 6.60 14.61 -10.46
C TYR A 220 7.72 15.64 -10.64
N GLY A 221 8.95 15.19 -10.88
CA GLY A 221 10.09 16.09 -11.14
C GLY A 221 9.91 16.94 -12.38
N THR A 222 9.58 16.31 -13.51
CA THR A 222 9.35 16.98 -14.80
C THR A 222 8.17 17.95 -14.71
N ILE A 223 7.05 17.52 -14.12
CA ILE A 223 5.85 18.36 -13.95
C ILE A 223 6.17 19.59 -13.09
N LEU A 224 6.85 19.40 -11.95
CA LEU A 224 7.26 20.51 -11.09
C LEU A 224 8.16 21.51 -11.84
N GLY A 225 9.13 21.01 -12.63
CA GLY A 225 10.00 21.84 -13.45
C GLY A 225 9.23 22.71 -14.44
N ILE A 226 8.24 22.15 -15.14
CA ILE A 226 7.36 22.89 -16.06
C ILE A 226 6.62 24.00 -15.31
N PHE A 227 6.05 23.70 -14.13
CA PHE A 227 5.33 24.69 -13.33
C PHE A 227 6.26 25.80 -12.82
N LEU A 228 7.46 25.47 -12.34
CA LEU A 228 8.44 26.47 -11.88
C LEU A 228 8.84 27.41 -13.02
N VAL A 229 9.11 26.88 -14.22
CA VAL A 229 9.40 27.69 -15.40
C VAL A 229 8.21 28.59 -15.75
N GLY A 230 7.00 28.04 -15.76
CA GLY A 230 5.77 28.80 -16.05
C GLY A 230 5.49 29.93 -15.05
N PHE A 231 5.75 29.72 -13.76
CA PHE A 231 5.49 30.73 -12.72
C PHE A 231 6.60 31.77 -12.59
N PHE A 232 7.87 31.36 -12.58
CA PHE A 232 9.01 32.23 -12.27
C PHE A 232 9.67 32.84 -13.51
N PHE A 233 9.62 32.17 -14.67
CA PHE A 233 10.33 32.57 -15.87
C PHE A 233 9.40 32.93 -17.02
N LYS A 234 8.70 34.06 -16.87
CA LYS A 234 7.70 34.59 -17.84
C LYS A 234 8.22 34.85 -19.26
N LYS A 235 9.54 34.83 -19.47
CA LYS A 235 10.18 35.03 -20.79
C LYS A 235 10.37 33.72 -21.58
N ILE A 236 10.23 32.56 -20.93
CA ILE A 236 10.42 31.27 -21.58
C ILE A 236 9.11 30.87 -22.28
N GLY A 237 9.18 30.62 -23.58
CA GLY A 237 8.02 30.21 -24.38
C GLY A 237 7.70 28.72 -24.24
N GLY A 238 6.44 28.36 -24.46
CA GLY A 238 5.95 26.98 -24.28
C GLY A 238 6.66 25.92 -25.13
N HIS A 239 7.16 26.27 -26.32
CA HIS A 239 7.94 25.34 -27.15
C HIS A 239 9.26 24.95 -26.50
N ALA A 240 9.98 25.90 -25.90
CA ALA A 240 11.25 25.61 -25.21
C ALA A 240 11.00 24.75 -23.97
N THR A 241 9.95 25.05 -23.20
CA THR A 241 9.53 24.25 -22.04
C THR A 241 9.13 22.83 -22.43
N PHE A 242 8.43 22.66 -23.55
CA PHE A 242 8.03 21.35 -24.05
C PHE A 242 9.22 20.48 -24.46
N ILE A 243 10.19 21.06 -25.20
CA ILE A 243 11.41 20.34 -25.59
C ILE A 243 12.22 19.96 -24.34
N ALA A 244 12.39 20.89 -23.39
CA ALA A 244 13.09 20.62 -22.14
C ALA A 244 12.42 19.48 -21.36
N ALA A 245 11.08 19.48 -21.27
CA ALA A 245 10.33 18.42 -20.59
C ALA A 245 10.58 17.03 -21.21
N ILE A 246 10.61 16.92 -22.55
CA ILE A 246 10.93 15.66 -23.23
C ILE A 246 12.34 15.19 -22.87
N PHE A 247 13.34 16.08 -22.93
CA PHE A 247 14.73 15.72 -22.57
C PHE A 247 14.87 15.31 -21.10
N THR A 248 14.20 16.02 -20.19
CA THR A 248 14.18 15.65 -18.77
C THR A 248 13.56 14.28 -18.56
N GLU A 249 12.39 14.01 -19.16
CA GLU A 249 11.71 12.73 -19.02
C GLU A 249 12.56 11.56 -19.57
N LEU A 250 13.18 11.75 -20.74
CA LEU A 250 14.10 10.77 -21.32
C LEU A 250 15.32 10.50 -20.43
N THR A 251 15.78 11.50 -19.68
CA THR A 251 16.91 11.36 -18.75
C THR A 251 16.52 10.65 -17.47
N VAL A 252 15.28 10.84 -17.00
CA VAL A 252 14.75 10.14 -15.82
C VAL A 252 14.48 8.66 -16.11
N LEU A 253 14.09 8.33 -17.35
CA LEU A 253 13.82 6.96 -17.78
C LEU A 253 15.07 6.15 -18.17
N ALA A 254 16.21 6.81 -18.42
CA ALA A 254 17.47 6.19 -18.85
C ALA A 254 18.32 5.72 -17.65
#